data_AF-A0A2V6KPV7-F1
#
_entry.id   AF-A0A2V6KPV7-F1
#
_cell.length_a   1.000
_cell.length_b   1.000
_cell.length_c   1.000
_cell.angle_alpha   90.00
_cell.angle_beta   90.00
_cell.angle_gamma   90.00
#
_symmetry.space_group_name_H-M   'P 1'
#
loop_
_entity.id
_entity.type
_entity.pdbx_description
1 polymer ?
#
loop_
_entity_poly.entity_id
_entity_poly.type
_entity_poly.pdbx_seq_one_letter_code
_entity_poly.pdbx_strand_id
1 'polypeptide(L)'
;MQVGVQVMRKHLWIAVVSCLATATAPAQASEAIDKGDVVVVPLHGEVAPSLLAFLRRAVKTAESNEASAIIFDMNTYGGRLDTATDIVNVLNQTKIPTYTFINTNAGSAGSLIALATQHIFMAPVSAIGAAAPILSTGEDLPATAKEKTISYWSALIRGSATKSGHNPDVAEAFMNKDKEVKIGDRIVHPKGAVLTLNAQEATERINGKPLLAEGVADSVDDLIKKAGLKGNEVTIEPTGFEQFAFWITALAPLLLLGGILGAYLEFKIPGVTWPGVISVICFALFFLGHYLAGLAGWEVVALFILGMVLVLIEILFFAHSTIIFGVVGVFLMLASLLWTMVDRYPGQNFFPTGKMLAIPLLNMFIAIIGSFIVIALLARYLPRTSIYRRFALMDSNPPGPSLAGVPRQFATALTLTPGTQGTAVTVLRPSGKARFADHVVDVVTEGEFIAPQTPVMVLQTDGMRVVVKSAHQI
;
A
#
# COMPACT_ATOMS: atom_id res chain seq x y z
N MET A 1 -33.71 7.44 -18.37
CA MET A 1 -32.62 6.45 -18.19
C MET A 1 -31.55 6.50 -19.30
N GLN A 2 -31.85 6.89 -20.55
CA GLN A 2 -30.85 6.93 -21.63
C GLN A 2 -29.95 8.19 -21.69
N VAL A 3 -30.39 9.33 -21.15
CA VAL A 3 -29.62 10.60 -21.20
C VAL A 3 -28.45 10.62 -20.20
N GLY A 4 -28.61 9.98 -19.02
CA GLY A 4 -27.56 9.90 -18.00
C GLY A 4 -26.36 9.04 -18.42
N VAL A 5 -26.60 7.97 -19.17
CA VAL A 5 -25.56 7.03 -19.62
C VAL A 5 -24.65 7.66 -20.70
N GLN A 6 -25.19 8.53 -21.56
CA GLN A 6 -24.38 9.24 -22.57
C GLN A 6 -23.50 10.34 -21.96
N VAL A 7 -24.01 11.07 -20.98
CA VAL A 7 -23.25 12.09 -20.25
C VAL A 7 -22.13 11.43 -19.42
N MET A 8 -22.40 10.27 -18.83
CA MET A 8 -21.44 9.47 -18.07
C MET A 8 -20.31 8.89 -18.95
N ARG A 9 -20.60 8.41 -20.17
CA ARG A 9 -19.56 8.04 -21.14
C ARG A 9 -18.70 9.24 -21.55
N LYS A 10 -19.29 10.42 -21.76
CA LYS A 10 -18.55 11.62 -22.17
C LYS A 10 -17.59 12.09 -21.07
N HIS A 11 -18.01 12.08 -19.80
CA HIS A 11 -17.14 12.46 -18.69
C HIS A 11 -16.11 11.40 -18.32
N LEU A 12 -16.41 10.12 -18.49
CA LEU A 12 -15.42 9.05 -18.32
C LEU A 12 -14.35 9.10 -19.41
N TRP A 13 -14.73 9.39 -20.66
CA TRP A 13 -13.77 9.60 -21.75
C TRP A 13 -12.98 10.90 -21.57
N ILE A 14 -13.58 11.99 -21.09
CA ILE A 14 -12.86 13.23 -20.80
C ILE A 14 -11.92 13.04 -19.60
N ALA A 15 -12.29 12.29 -18.54
CA ALA A 15 -11.40 12.01 -17.42
C ALA A 15 -10.25 11.06 -17.81
N VAL A 16 -10.51 10.03 -18.63
CA VAL A 16 -9.48 9.13 -19.15
C VAL A 16 -8.56 9.84 -20.14
N VAL A 17 -9.09 10.69 -21.03
CA VAL A 17 -8.30 11.50 -21.97
C VAL A 17 -7.58 12.64 -21.27
N SER A 18 -8.15 13.25 -20.23
CA SER A 18 -7.47 14.26 -19.41
C SER A 18 -6.40 13.64 -18.51
N CYS A 19 -6.55 12.40 -18.04
CA CYS A 19 -5.47 11.65 -17.39
C CYS A 19 -4.39 11.16 -18.38
N LEU A 20 -4.74 10.88 -19.64
CA LEU A 20 -3.74 10.59 -20.68
C LEU A 20 -3.04 11.86 -21.20
N ALA A 21 -3.71 13.01 -21.20
CA ALA A 21 -3.16 14.27 -21.70
C ALA A 21 -2.34 15.05 -20.65
N THR A 22 -2.43 14.70 -19.36
CA THR A 22 -1.54 15.24 -18.31
C THR A 22 -0.30 14.38 -18.06
N ALA A 23 -0.14 13.27 -18.78
CA ALA A 23 1.05 12.42 -18.74
C ALA A 23 2.18 12.87 -19.68
N THR A 24 2.11 14.08 -20.24
CA THR A 24 3.29 14.78 -20.76
C THR A 24 3.78 15.77 -19.71
N ALA A 25 4.18 15.24 -18.55
CA ALA A 25 5.22 15.92 -17.80
C ALA A 25 6.44 16.00 -18.74
N PRO A 26 7.12 17.16 -18.86
CA PRO A 26 8.33 17.22 -19.63
C PRO A 26 9.27 16.13 -19.09
N ALA A 27 9.90 15.37 -19.98
CA ALA A 27 11.06 14.56 -19.66
C ALA A 27 12.11 15.52 -19.08
N GLN A 28 12.05 15.73 -17.77
CA GLN A 28 12.82 16.74 -17.08
C GLN A 28 14.18 16.11 -16.83
N ALA A 29 15.09 16.43 -17.75
CA ALA A 29 16.53 16.21 -17.74
C ALA A 29 16.97 14.82 -17.24
N SER A 30 17.29 13.93 -18.18
CA SER A 30 18.44 13.04 -17.93
C SER A 30 19.58 13.95 -17.52
N GLU A 31 20.08 13.85 -16.29
CA GLU A 31 21.35 14.44 -15.94
C GLU A 31 22.35 14.01 -17.02
N ALA A 32 22.90 14.99 -17.74
CA ALA A 32 23.82 14.73 -18.83
C ALA A 32 25.12 14.26 -18.17
N ILE A 33 25.39 12.97 -18.24
CA ILE A 33 26.66 12.39 -17.81
C ILE A 33 27.61 12.57 -18.99
N ASP A 34 28.63 13.38 -18.79
CA ASP A 34 29.68 13.59 -19.76
C ASP A 34 30.81 12.56 -19.57
N LYS A 35 31.59 12.38 -20.62
CA LYS A 35 32.75 11.48 -20.59
C LYS A 35 33.73 11.91 -19.51
N GLY A 36 34.11 10.95 -18.66
CA GLY A 36 35.05 11.16 -17.57
C GLY A 36 34.42 11.64 -16.26
N ASP A 37 33.11 11.84 -16.20
CA ASP A 37 32.42 12.15 -14.95
C ASP A 37 32.50 11.02 -13.93
N VAL A 38 32.41 11.39 -12.66
CA VAL A 38 32.30 10.45 -11.53
C VAL A 38 30.82 10.32 -11.21
N VAL A 39 30.27 9.13 -11.46
CA VAL A 39 28.84 8.89 -11.28
C VAL A 39 28.57 8.43 -9.85
N VAL A 40 27.66 9.09 -9.15
CA VAL A 40 27.22 8.72 -7.80
C VAL A 40 25.85 8.05 -7.88
N VAL A 41 25.71 6.90 -7.23
CA VAL A 41 24.49 6.08 -7.24
C VAL A 41 24.04 5.83 -5.79
N PRO A 42 22.93 6.42 -5.34
CA PRO A 42 22.42 6.20 -4.00
C PRO A 42 21.88 4.78 -3.84
N LEU A 43 22.43 4.03 -2.89
CA LEU A 43 22.03 2.68 -2.51
C LEU A 43 21.50 2.70 -1.08
N HIS A 44 20.27 3.20 -0.94
CA HIS A 44 19.61 3.44 0.34
C HIS A 44 18.41 2.50 0.57
N GLY A 45 18.21 2.12 1.83
CA GLY A 45 17.06 1.32 2.23
C GLY A 45 17.23 -0.18 1.95
N GLU A 46 16.11 -0.88 1.77
CA GLU A 46 16.11 -2.33 1.62
C GLU A 46 16.66 -2.78 0.25
N VAL A 47 17.48 -3.83 0.24
CA VAL A 47 17.94 -4.49 -0.99
C VAL A 47 16.78 -5.28 -1.61
N ALA A 48 16.05 -4.64 -2.53
CA ALA A 48 14.87 -5.19 -3.20
C ALA A 48 15.01 -5.15 -4.74
N PRO A 49 14.17 -5.87 -5.50
CA PRO A 49 14.26 -5.92 -6.97
C PRO A 49 14.19 -4.55 -7.67
N SER A 50 13.49 -3.58 -7.08
CA SER A 50 13.48 -2.19 -7.56
C SER A 50 14.86 -1.54 -7.51
N LEU A 51 15.64 -1.80 -6.45
CA LEU A 51 17.01 -1.33 -6.31
C LEU A 51 17.94 -1.97 -7.33
N LEU A 52 17.76 -3.27 -7.62
CA LEU A 52 18.48 -3.95 -8.70
C LEU A 52 18.18 -3.33 -10.08
N ALA A 53 16.91 -3.04 -10.37
CA ALA A 53 16.53 -2.42 -11.64
C ALA A 53 17.17 -1.04 -11.81
N PHE A 54 17.10 -0.22 -10.75
CA PHE A 54 17.75 1.08 -10.69
C PHE A 54 19.27 0.98 -10.85
N LEU A 55 19.94 0.10 -10.10
CA LEU A 55 21.39 -0.09 -10.18
C LEU A 55 21.83 -0.54 -11.58
N ARG A 56 21.09 -1.46 -12.22
CA ARG A 56 21.36 -1.87 -13.61
C ARG A 56 21.27 -0.70 -14.58
N ARG A 57 20.27 0.17 -14.43
CA ARG A 57 20.15 1.40 -15.23
C ARG A 57 21.35 2.31 -14.98
N ALA A 58 21.66 2.60 -13.71
CA ALA A 58 22.74 3.50 -13.34
C ALA A 58 24.11 3.02 -13.87
N VAL A 59 24.44 1.74 -13.67
CA VAL A 59 25.67 1.13 -14.19
C VAL A 59 25.73 1.21 -15.71
N LYS A 60 24.66 0.82 -16.40
CA LYS A 60 24.60 0.87 -17.86
C LYS A 60 24.77 2.29 -18.39
N THR A 61 24.10 3.26 -17.78
CA THR A 61 24.20 4.67 -18.16
C THR A 61 25.62 5.19 -17.95
N ALA A 62 26.23 4.93 -16.80
CA ALA A 62 27.60 5.35 -16.50
C ALA A 62 28.61 4.75 -17.50
N GLU A 63 28.50 3.45 -17.79
CA GLU A 63 29.37 2.80 -18.78
C GLU A 63 29.17 3.34 -20.20
N SER A 64 27.91 3.55 -20.62
CA SER A 64 27.60 4.02 -21.97
C SER A 64 28.08 5.44 -22.25
N ASN A 65 28.20 6.26 -21.20
CA ASN A 65 28.71 7.63 -21.29
C ASN A 65 30.21 7.73 -20.97
N GLU A 66 30.91 6.59 -20.85
CA GLU A 66 32.36 6.55 -20.54
C GLU A 66 32.72 7.33 -19.26
N ALA A 67 31.91 7.18 -18.20
CA ALA A 67 32.22 7.70 -16.87
C ALA A 67 33.57 7.15 -16.37
N SER A 68 34.29 7.96 -15.60
CA SER A 68 35.61 7.58 -15.07
C SER A 68 35.51 6.60 -13.88
N ALA A 69 34.42 6.66 -13.11
CA ALA A 69 34.14 5.77 -12.00
C ALA A 69 32.65 5.79 -11.61
N ILE A 70 32.22 4.78 -10.86
CA ILE A 70 30.93 4.76 -10.16
C ILE A 70 31.18 4.69 -8.65
N ILE A 71 30.53 5.57 -7.88
CA ILE A 71 30.47 5.53 -6.43
C ILE A 71 29.06 5.13 -6.00
N PHE A 72 28.92 4.05 -5.23
CA PHE A 72 27.69 3.66 -4.58
C PHE A 72 27.63 4.27 -3.17
N ASP A 73 26.79 5.27 -2.96
CA ASP A 73 26.52 5.87 -1.64
C ASP A 73 25.59 4.93 -0.86
N MET A 74 26.14 4.17 0.07
CA MET A 74 25.49 3.01 0.68
C MET A 74 24.99 3.30 2.10
N ASN A 75 23.70 3.06 2.29
CA ASN A 75 23.06 3.02 3.59
C ASN A 75 21.93 1.98 3.60
N THR A 76 22.28 0.74 3.95
CA THR A 76 21.35 -0.39 3.98
C THR A 76 21.62 -1.32 5.16
N TYR A 77 20.53 -1.83 5.73
CA TYR A 77 20.57 -2.95 6.69
C TYR A 77 20.51 -4.32 6.01
N GLY A 78 20.36 -4.33 4.68
CA GLY A 78 20.24 -5.54 3.86
C GLY A 78 18.88 -5.65 3.20
N GLY A 79 18.51 -6.88 2.86
CA GLY A 79 17.30 -7.20 2.11
C GLY A 79 17.42 -8.60 1.54
N ARG A 80 16.90 -8.81 0.33
CA ARG A 80 16.83 -10.14 -0.24
C ARG A 80 18.19 -10.66 -0.72
N LEU A 81 18.49 -11.90 -0.37
CA LEU A 81 19.77 -12.54 -0.74
C LEU A 81 19.88 -12.80 -2.25
N ASP A 82 18.78 -13.16 -2.91
CA ASP A 82 18.74 -13.35 -4.37
C ASP A 82 19.03 -12.05 -5.12
N THR A 83 18.43 -10.94 -4.70
CA THR A 83 18.63 -9.61 -5.26
C THR A 83 20.06 -9.14 -5.01
N ALA A 84 20.59 -9.32 -3.80
CA ALA A 84 21.98 -9.01 -3.48
C ALA A 84 22.94 -9.72 -4.44
N THR A 85 22.64 -10.97 -4.75
CA THR A 85 23.44 -11.79 -5.68
C THR A 85 23.38 -11.27 -7.10
N ASP A 86 22.20 -10.91 -7.58
CA ASP A 86 22.05 -10.31 -8.90
C ASP A 86 22.79 -8.98 -9.01
N ILE A 87 22.79 -8.17 -7.94
CA ILE A 87 23.60 -6.94 -7.87
C ILE A 87 25.08 -7.28 -7.91
N VAL A 88 25.56 -8.23 -7.09
CA VAL A 88 26.95 -8.70 -7.10
C VAL A 88 27.38 -9.18 -8.49
N ASN A 89 26.50 -9.89 -9.20
CA ASN A 89 26.75 -10.34 -10.57
C ASN A 89 26.87 -9.18 -11.56
N VAL A 90 26.03 -8.13 -11.43
CA VAL A 90 26.13 -6.90 -12.22
C VAL A 90 27.46 -6.21 -11.94
N LEU A 91 27.80 -5.99 -10.68
CA LEU A 91 29.05 -5.32 -10.27
C LEU A 91 30.29 -6.06 -10.74
N ASN A 92 30.27 -7.39 -10.68
CA ASN A 92 31.34 -8.23 -11.20
C ASN A 92 31.51 -8.10 -12.72
N GLN A 93 30.51 -7.63 -13.47
CA GLN A 93 30.60 -7.44 -14.93
C GLN A 93 30.91 -5.99 -15.32
N THR A 94 30.87 -5.05 -14.37
CA THR A 94 31.17 -3.64 -14.59
C THR A 94 32.62 -3.46 -15.05
N LYS A 95 32.82 -2.61 -16.06
CA LYS A 95 34.10 -2.36 -16.73
C LYS A 95 34.81 -1.10 -16.23
N ILE A 96 34.07 -0.18 -15.63
CA ILE A 96 34.61 1.04 -15.03
C ILE A 96 34.88 0.85 -13.53
N PRO A 97 35.85 1.58 -12.94
CA PRO A 97 36.16 1.50 -11.52
C PRO A 97 34.92 1.68 -10.63
N THR A 98 34.80 0.82 -9.60
CA THR A 98 33.67 0.85 -8.67
C THR A 98 34.12 1.11 -7.25
N TYR A 99 33.43 2.05 -6.60
CA TYR A 99 33.66 2.47 -5.22
C TYR A 99 32.37 2.28 -4.43
N THR A 100 32.45 1.78 -3.20
CA THR A 100 31.36 1.90 -2.22
C THR A 100 31.77 2.91 -1.17
N PHE A 101 30.92 3.92 -0.97
CA PHE A 101 30.97 4.78 0.20
C PHE A 101 29.95 4.28 1.22
N ILE A 102 30.40 3.73 2.34
CA ILE A 102 29.51 3.27 3.40
C ILE A 102 29.21 4.47 4.30
N ASN A 103 28.13 5.17 3.99
CA ASN A 103 27.73 6.39 4.67
C ASN A 103 27.29 6.13 6.11
N THR A 104 26.53 5.05 6.32
CA THR A 104 26.15 4.63 7.68
C THR A 104 26.21 3.12 7.83
N ASN A 105 25.61 2.37 6.92
CA ASN A 105 25.48 0.92 7.06
C ASN A 105 25.66 0.20 5.73
N ALA A 106 26.43 -0.89 5.79
CA ALA A 106 26.47 -1.95 4.79
C ALA A 106 26.20 -3.29 5.50
N GLY A 107 24.98 -3.43 6.05
CA GLY A 107 24.56 -4.62 6.78
C GLY A 107 24.05 -5.72 5.85
N SER A 108 24.28 -6.98 6.24
CA SER A 108 23.74 -8.16 5.55
C SER A 108 24.01 -8.13 4.03
N ALA A 109 22.98 -8.15 3.19
CA ALA A 109 23.08 -8.03 1.73
C ALA A 109 23.94 -6.83 1.28
N GLY A 110 23.92 -5.69 2.00
CA GLY A 110 24.75 -4.53 1.71
C GLY A 110 26.24 -4.82 1.78
N SER A 111 26.69 -5.59 2.77
CA SER A 111 28.11 -5.99 2.89
C SER A 111 28.56 -6.83 1.69
N LEU A 112 27.68 -7.69 1.17
CA LEU A 112 27.99 -8.53 0.02
C LEU A 112 28.13 -7.71 -1.26
N ILE A 113 27.26 -6.70 -1.42
CA ILE A 113 27.33 -5.73 -2.51
C ILE A 113 28.62 -4.90 -2.42
N ALA A 114 28.95 -4.39 -1.23
CA ALA A 114 30.17 -3.63 -1.01
C ALA A 114 31.42 -4.44 -1.38
N LEU A 115 31.49 -5.71 -0.96
CA LEU A 115 32.57 -6.65 -1.30
C LEU A 115 32.70 -6.96 -2.80
N ALA A 116 31.69 -6.68 -3.61
CA ALA A 116 31.77 -6.81 -5.06
C ALA A 116 32.36 -5.57 -5.74
N THR A 117 32.42 -4.43 -5.06
CA THR A 117 33.11 -3.22 -5.58
C THR A 117 34.60 -3.29 -5.34
N GLN A 118 35.39 -2.59 -6.16
CA GLN A 118 36.86 -2.64 -6.08
C GLN A 118 37.41 -1.86 -4.89
N HIS A 119 36.80 -0.72 -4.60
CA HIS A 119 37.27 0.21 -3.57
C HIS A 119 36.18 0.45 -2.53
N ILE A 120 36.54 0.42 -1.25
CA ILE A 120 35.59 0.66 -0.14
C ILE A 120 36.11 1.79 0.73
N PHE A 121 35.26 2.80 0.96
CA PHE A 121 35.47 3.88 1.92
C PHE A 121 34.32 3.89 2.93
N MET A 122 34.61 4.30 4.16
CA MET A 122 33.64 4.27 5.24
C MET A 122 33.50 5.65 5.87
N ALA A 123 32.29 6.06 6.24
CA ALA A 123 32.09 7.23 7.09
C ALA A 123 32.64 6.97 8.51
N PRO A 124 33.04 8.00 9.28
CA PRO A 124 33.61 7.83 10.61
C PRO A 124 32.74 7.00 11.56
N VAL A 125 31.41 7.15 11.44
CA VAL A 125 30.41 6.38 12.20
C VAL A 125 29.65 5.49 11.22
N SER A 126 30.22 4.33 10.92
CA SER A 126 29.60 3.35 10.02
C SER A 126 29.99 1.90 10.36
N ALA A 127 29.21 0.96 9.83
CA ALA A 127 29.42 -0.47 10.03
C ALA A 127 29.22 -1.29 8.74
N ILE A 128 29.97 -2.39 8.62
CA ILE A 128 29.86 -3.38 7.54
C ILE A 128 29.94 -4.81 8.08
N GLY A 129 29.13 -5.72 7.53
CA GLY A 129 29.15 -7.15 7.84
C GLY A 129 27.80 -7.70 8.27
N ALA A 130 27.78 -8.62 9.24
CA ALA A 130 26.57 -9.27 9.76
C ALA A 130 25.64 -9.84 8.65
N ALA A 131 26.22 -10.69 7.79
CA ALA A 131 25.56 -11.27 6.61
C ALA A 131 25.21 -12.75 6.73
N ALA A 132 25.04 -13.25 7.97
CA ALA A 132 24.46 -14.57 8.14
C ALA A 132 23.02 -14.58 7.60
N PRO A 133 22.67 -15.57 6.76
CA PRO A 133 21.33 -15.66 6.20
C PRO A 133 20.33 -15.95 7.31
N ILE A 134 19.23 -15.21 7.30
CA ILE A 134 18.06 -15.39 8.15
C ILE A 134 16.81 -15.42 7.28
N LEU A 135 15.73 -15.99 7.81
CA LEU A 135 14.41 -15.88 7.21
C LEU A 135 13.92 -14.44 7.30
N SER A 136 13.05 -13.99 6.39
CA SER A 136 12.44 -12.65 6.41
C SER A 136 11.63 -12.37 7.70
N THR A 137 11.42 -13.40 8.54
CA THR A 137 10.83 -13.31 9.89
C THR A 137 11.81 -12.85 10.97
N GLY A 138 13.11 -12.77 10.67
CA GLY A 138 14.16 -12.54 11.67
C GLY A 138 14.69 -13.83 12.31
N GLU A 139 14.24 -15.00 11.87
CA GLU A 139 14.65 -16.28 12.45
C GLU A 139 15.79 -16.97 11.70
N ASP A 140 16.47 -17.87 12.39
CA ASP A 140 17.44 -18.76 11.78
C ASP A 140 16.81 -19.69 10.73
N LEU A 141 17.56 -19.94 9.64
CA LEU A 141 17.21 -21.01 8.70
C LEU A 141 17.27 -22.39 9.39
N PRO A 142 16.44 -23.36 8.95
CA PRO A 142 16.59 -24.75 9.36
C PRO A 142 18.02 -25.24 9.13
N ALA A 143 18.58 -26.04 10.05
CA ALA A 143 20.00 -26.38 10.08
C ALA A 143 20.59 -26.83 8.72
N THR A 144 19.93 -27.77 8.04
CA THR A 144 20.38 -28.26 6.72
C THR A 144 20.31 -27.19 5.62
N ALA A 145 19.27 -26.35 5.64
CA ALA A 145 19.15 -25.25 4.69
C ALA A 145 20.20 -24.16 4.99
N LYS A 146 20.46 -23.87 6.26
CA LYS A 146 21.48 -22.94 6.73
C LYS A 146 22.87 -23.37 6.26
N GLU A 147 23.23 -24.63 6.45
CA GLU A 147 24.53 -25.18 6.03
C GLU A 147 24.72 -25.09 4.51
N LYS A 148 23.73 -25.51 3.72
CA LYS A 148 23.78 -25.39 2.25
C LYS A 148 23.89 -23.94 1.79
N THR A 149 23.12 -23.05 2.41
CA THR A 149 23.10 -21.62 2.12
C THR A 149 24.47 -21.02 2.42
N ILE A 150 24.97 -21.16 3.64
CA ILE A 150 26.29 -20.65 4.04
C ILE A 150 27.39 -21.22 3.14
N SER A 151 27.39 -22.52 2.85
CA SER A 151 28.41 -23.15 1.99
C SER A 151 28.44 -22.55 0.58
N TYR A 152 27.29 -22.47 -0.08
CA TYR A 152 27.18 -21.94 -1.44
C TYR A 152 27.52 -20.44 -1.50
N TRP A 153 26.92 -19.65 -0.62
CA TRP A 153 27.10 -18.20 -0.64
C TRP A 153 28.49 -17.77 -0.17
N SER A 154 29.11 -18.51 0.76
CA SER A 154 30.50 -18.25 1.15
C SER A 154 31.43 -18.46 -0.04
N ALA A 155 31.20 -19.50 -0.85
CA ALA A 155 31.99 -19.72 -2.05
C ALA A 155 31.85 -18.58 -3.06
N LEU A 156 30.61 -18.12 -3.31
CA LEU A 156 30.34 -17.03 -4.24
C LEU A 156 30.97 -15.72 -3.79
N ILE A 157 30.79 -15.35 -2.51
CA ILE A 157 31.32 -14.10 -1.95
C ILE A 157 32.84 -14.12 -1.84
N ARG A 158 33.46 -15.25 -1.48
CA ARG A 158 34.93 -15.39 -1.55
C ARG A 158 35.45 -15.15 -2.96
N GLY A 159 34.77 -15.72 -3.96
CA GLY A 159 35.12 -15.51 -5.37
C GLY A 159 35.01 -14.03 -5.78
N SER A 160 33.91 -13.38 -5.41
CA SER A 160 33.69 -11.96 -5.67
C SER A 160 34.72 -11.08 -4.96
N ALA A 161 34.96 -11.30 -3.68
CA ALA A 161 35.94 -10.57 -2.88
C ALA A 161 37.35 -10.70 -3.48
N THR A 162 37.76 -11.92 -3.87
CA THR A 162 39.06 -12.17 -4.51
C THR A 162 39.17 -11.40 -5.82
N LYS A 163 38.12 -11.39 -6.64
CA LYS A 163 38.08 -10.66 -7.90
C LYS A 163 38.20 -9.14 -7.70
N SER A 164 37.56 -8.61 -6.67
CA SER A 164 37.57 -7.18 -6.34
C SER A 164 38.78 -6.76 -5.51
N GLY A 165 39.65 -7.70 -5.11
CA GLY A 165 40.90 -7.41 -4.38
C GLY A 165 40.78 -7.44 -2.85
N HIS A 166 39.64 -7.83 -2.31
CA HIS A 166 39.37 -7.93 -0.88
C HIS A 166 39.80 -9.28 -0.30
N ASN A 167 40.01 -9.34 1.02
CA ASN A 167 40.37 -10.58 1.70
C ASN A 167 39.16 -11.55 1.72
N PRO A 168 39.24 -12.72 1.05
CA PRO A 168 38.12 -13.66 0.99
C PRO A 168 37.77 -14.24 2.37
N ASP A 169 38.71 -14.33 3.32
CA ASP A 169 38.43 -14.85 4.66
C ASP A 169 37.58 -13.87 5.48
N VAL A 170 37.84 -12.56 5.36
CA VAL A 170 37.00 -11.50 5.96
C VAL A 170 35.60 -11.55 5.35
N ALA A 171 35.52 -11.72 4.02
CA ALA A 171 34.26 -11.81 3.30
C ALA A 171 33.42 -13.02 3.73
N GLU A 172 34.04 -14.19 3.91
CA GLU A 172 33.37 -15.39 4.44
C GLU A 172 32.90 -15.19 5.90
N ALA A 173 33.72 -14.54 6.72
CA ALA A 173 33.40 -14.31 8.14
C ALA A 173 32.19 -13.40 8.37
N PHE A 174 31.77 -12.60 7.38
CA PHE A 174 30.52 -11.87 7.47
C PHE A 174 29.29 -12.79 7.53
N MET A 175 29.35 -13.98 6.93
CA MET A 175 28.21 -14.90 6.89
C MET A 175 28.39 -16.19 7.68
N ASN A 176 29.64 -16.65 7.81
CA ASN A 176 29.96 -17.92 8.44
C ASN A 176 30.53 -17.67 9.85
N LYS A 177 29.71 -17.89 10.87
CA LYS A 177 30.11 -17.73 12.28
C LYS A 177 31.22 -18.67 12.74
N ASP A 178 31.44 -19.77 12.00
CA ASP A 178 32.44 -20.77 12.34
C ASP A 178 33.79 -20.49 11.64
N LYS A 179 33.83 -19.45 10.78
CA LYS A 179 35.05 -18.98 10.14
C LYS A 179 35.89 -18.18 11.13
N GLU A 180 37.08 -18.66 11.40
CA GLU A 180 38.10 -17.86 12.08
C GLU A 180 38.90 -17.07 11.06
N VAL A 181 39.14 -15.79 11.32
CA VAL A 181 40.01 -14.94 10.49
C VAL A 181 41.22 -14.54 11.29
N LYS A 182 42.38 -15.06 10.89
CA LYS A 182 43.69 -14.72 11.47
C LYS A 182 44.59 -14.18 10.37
N ILE A 183 45.11 -12.97 10.55
CA ILE A 183 46.01 -12.31 9.61
C ILE A 183 47.32 -12.02 10.35
N GLY A 184 48.37 -12.78 10.01
CA GLY A 184 49.61 -12.78 10.80
C GLY A 184 49.36 -13.29 12.22
N ASP A 185 49.80 -12.54 13.21
CA ASP A 185 49.56 -12.86 14.63
C ASP A 185 48.22 -12.33 15.16
N ARG A 186 47.53 -11.47 14.40
CA ARG A 186 46.27 -10.87 14.82
C ARG A 186 45.08 -11.78 14.48
N ILE A 187 44.29 -12.10 15.49
CA ILE A 187 42.95 -12.70 15.33
C ILE A 187 41.99 -11.55 15.07
N VAL A 188 41.54 -11.42 13.82
CA VAL A 188 40.54 -10.42 13.40
C VAL A 188 39.15 -10.87 13.82
N HIS A 189 38.87 -12.17 13.70
CA HIS A 189 37.57 -12.72 14.02
C HIS A 189 37.71 -14.12 14.66
N PRO A 190 37.35 -14.29 15.94
CA PRO A 190 37.30 -15.60 16.57
C PRO A 190 36.04 -16.36 16.13
N LYS A 191 36.07 -17.69 16.24
CA LYS A 191 34.88 -18.52 15.98
C LYS A 191 33.76 -18.22 16.97
N GLY A 192 32.52 -18.34 16.51
CA GLY A 192 31.32 -18.35 17.34
C GLY A 192 30.41 -17.12 17.19
N ALA A 193 30.80 -16.11 16.42
CA ALA A 193 29.98 -14.94 16.12
C ALA A 193 30.08 -14.61 14.63
N VAL A 194 29.23 -13.74 14.10
CA VAL A 194 29.41 -13.18 12.75
C VAL A 194 30.30 -11.94 12.84
N LEU A 195 31.16 -11.72 11.85
CA LEU A 195 32.02 -10.55 11.81
C LEU A 195 31.22 -9.30 11.41
N THR A 196 31.39 -8.23 12.18
CA THR A 196 30.98 -6.87 11.84
C THR A 196 32.18 -5.96 12.11
N LEU A 197 32.48 -5.05 11.20
CA LEU A 197 33.59 -4.12 11.31
C LEU A 197 33.04 -2.70 11.35
N ASN A 198 33.56 -1.89 12.26
CA ASN A 198 33.41 -0.44 12.17
C ASN A 198 34.48 0.17 11.24
N ALA A 199 34.38 1.48 10.97
CA ALA A 199 35.30 2.18 10.07
C ALA A 199 36.78 2.09 10.50
N GLN A 200 37.08 2.11 11.80
CA GLN A 200 38.47 2.00 12.29
C GLN A 200 39.02 0.59 12.10
N GLU A 201 38.23 -0.44 12.42
CA GLU A 201 38.61 -1.84 12.25
C GLU A 201 38.79 -2.20 10.77
N ALA A 202 37.87 -1.75 9.90
CA ALA A 202 37.92 -2.03 8.47
C ALA A 202 39.12 -1.36 7.77
N THR A 203 39.56 -0.20 8.25
CA THR A 203 40.70 0.56 7.69
C THR A 203 42.03 0.23 8.35
N GLU A 204 42.02 -0.61 9.39
CA GLU A 204 43.24 -1.02 10.08
C GLU A 204 44.21 -1.72 9.13
N ARG A 205 45.48 -1.30 9.16
CA ARG A 205 46.52 -1.86 8.29
C ARG A 205 47.21 -3.05 8.94
N ILE A 206 47.10 -4.21 8.30
CA ILE A 206 47.81 -5.43 8.67
C ILE A 206 48.72 -5.83 7.50
N ASN A 207 50.02 -5.99 7.76
CA ASN A 207 51.03 -6.27 6.72
C ASN A 207 51.02 -5.26 5.56
N GLY A 208 50.75 -3.98 5.85
CA GLY A 208 50.76 -2.90 4.86
C GLY A 208 49.50 -2.81 3.99
N LYS A 209 48.50 -3.67 4.18
CA LYS A 209 47.20 -3.60 3.49
C LYS A 209 46.08 -3.30 4.49
N PRO A 210 45.06 -2.50 4.10
CA PRO A 210 43.87 -2.36 4.94
C PRO A 210 43.16 -3.71 5.10
N LEU A 211 42.47 -3.89 6.23
CA LEU A 211 41.70 -5.10 6.49
C LEU A 211 40.59 -5.30 5.44
N LEU A 212 39.91 -4.21 5.08
CA LEU A 212 38.83 -4.21 4.10
C LEU A 212 38.67 -2.86 3.37
N ALA A 213 38.59 -1.76 4.11
CA ALA A 213 38.32 -0.42 3.55
C ALA A 213 39.62 0.38 3.40
N GLU A 214 39.76 1.13 2.31
CA GLU A 214 40.96 1.91 2.00
C GLU A 214 41.15 3.12 2.89
N GLY A 215 40.05 3.70 3.35
CA GLY A 215 40.08 4.86 4.22
C GLY A 215 38.72 5.24 4.78
N VAL A 216 38.78 6.17 5.72
CA VAL A 216 37.62 6.86 6.26
C VAL A 216 37.41 8.15 5.48
N ALA A 217 36.18 8.44 5.04
CA ALA A 217 35.83 9.67 4.34
C ALA A 217 34.57 10.30 4.96
N ASP A 218 34.51 11.63 5.08
CA ASP A 218 33.38 12.31 5.74
C ASP A 218 32.15 12.46 4.82
N SER A 219 32.35 12.39 3.51
CA SER A 219 31.31 12.47 2.48
C SER A 219 31.79 11.86 1.16
N VAL A 220 30.89 11.78 0.17
CA VAL A 220 31.23 11.38 -1.21
C VAL A 220 32.28 12.33 -1.82
N ASP A 221 32.14 13.65 -1.63
CA ASP A 221 33.15 14.64 -2.04
C ASP A 221 34.54 14.34 -1.47
N ASP A 222 34.62 13.95 -0.19
CA ASP A 222 35.88 13.64 0.47
C ASP A 222 36.48 12.32 -0.04
N LEU A 223 35.62 11.32 -0.33
CA LEU A 223 36.03 10.10 -1.02
C LEU A 223 36.63 10.42 -2.39
N ILE A 224 35.97 11.22 -3.22
CA ILE A 224 36.44 11.59 -4.57
C ILE A 224 37.85 12.19 -4.48
N LYS A 225 38.09 13.10 -3.53
CA LYS A 225 39.40 13.71 -3.29
C LYS A 225 40.45 12.69 -2.84
N LYS A 226 40.11 11.82 -1.87
CA LYS A 226 41.03 10.80 -1.32
C LYS A 226 41.38 9.70 -2.32
N ALA A 227 40.43 9.30 -3.15
CA ALA A 227 40.62 8.33 -4.22
C ALA A 227 41.34 8.93 -5.45
N GLY A 228 41.48 10.26 -5.51
CA GLY A 228 42.12 10.94 -6.63
C GLY A 228 41.31 10.88 -7.93
N LEU A 229 39.98 10.74 -7.81
CA LEU A 229 39.08 10.71 -8.96
C LEU A 229 38.99 12.10 -9.60
N LYS A 230 38.87 12.14 -10.93
CA LYS A 230 38.81 13.35 -11.74
C LYS A 230 37.55 13.32 -12.58
N GLY A 231 36.86 14.45 -12.67
CA GLY A 231 35.59 14.57 -13.38
C GLY A 231 34.61 15.40 -12.55
N ASN A 232 33.46 15.75 -13.14
CA ASN A 232 32.37 16.32 -12.35
C ASN A 232 31.67 15.19 -11.60
N GLU A 233 31.21 15.48 -10.39
CA GLU A 233 30.31 14.59 -9.66
C GLU A 233 28.92 14.70 -10.27
N VAL A 234 28.38 13.59 -10.77
CA VAL A 234 27.02 13.50 -11.31
C VAL A 234 26.29 12.39 -10.60
N THR A 235 25.28 12.75 -9.80
CA THR A 235 24.41 11.77 -9.17
C THR A 235 23.38 11.26 -10.16
N ILE A 236 23.08 9.96 -10.15
CA ILE A 236 21.92 9.40 -10.84
C ILE A 236 20.89 9.08 -9.78
N GLU A 237 19.76 9.76 -9.78
CA GLU A 237 18.65 9.44 -8.86
C GLU A 237 17.70 8.38 -9.45
N PRO A 238 16.95 7.63 -8.62
CA PRO A 238 15.84 6.80 -9.09
C PRO A 238 14.79 7.66 -9.81
N THR A 239 14.30 7.22 -10.97
CA THR A 239 13.37 8.01 -11.79
C THR A 239 12.03 7.32 -12.04
N GLY A 240 10.97 8.12 -12.13
CA GLY A 240 9.62 7.67 -12.53
C GLY A 240 9.13 6.45 -11.77
N PHE A 241 9.09 5.31 -12.46
CA PHE A 241 8.62 4.03 -11.92
C PHE A 241 9.50 3.45 -10.80
N GLU A 242 10.81 3.74 -10.77
CA GLU A 242 11.71 3.24 -9.72
C GLU A 242 11.38 3.90 -8.39
N GLN A 243 11.26 5.23 -8.37
CA GLN A 243 10.82 5.99 -7.21
C GLN A 243 9.43 5.53 -6.77
N PHE A 244 8.51 5.38 -7.71
CA PHE A 244 7.17 4.87 -7.42
C PHE A 244 7.19 3.47 -6.77
N ALA A 245 8.04 2.56 -7.25
CA ALA A 245 8.19 1.21 -6.72
C ALA A 245 8.77 1.19 -5.28
N PHE A 246 9.67 2.12 -4.94
CA PHE A 246 10.14 2.26 -3.56
C PHE A 246 9.03 2.74 -2.61
N TRP A 247 8.23 3.73 -3.03
CA TRP A 247 7.17 4.29 -2.19
C TRP A 247 5.96 3.37 -2.03
N ILE A 248 5.54 2.69 -3.10
CA ILE A 248 4.30 1.91 -3.10
C ILE A 248 4.32 0.75 -2.10
N THR A 249 5.48 0.11 -1.93
CA THR A 249 5.66 -1.01 -1.00
C THR A 249 5.62 -0.51 0.44
N ALA A 250 6.23 0.65 0.72
CA ALA A 250 6.18 1.30 2.03
C ALA A 250 4.76 1.79 2.40
N LEU A 251 3.97 2.23 1.41
CA LEU A 251 2.60 2.70 1.60
C LEU A 251 1.55 1.57 1.65
N ALA A 252 1.97 0.31 1.61
CA ALA A 252 1.07 -0.85 1.57
C ALA A 252 -0.05 -0.84 2.63
N PRO A 253 0.19 -0.53 3.93
CA PRO A 253 -0.88 -0.47 4.93
C PRO A 253 -1.90 0.64 4.65
N LEU A 254 -1.46 1.78 4.11
CA LEU A 254 -2.33 2.90 3.75
C LEU A 254 -3.16 2.59 2.50
N LEU A 255 -2.57 1.89 1.52
CA LEU A 255 -3.29 1.41 0.35
C LEU A 255 -4.35 0.37 0.73
N LEU A 256 -4.04 -0.55 1.65
CA LEU A 256 -5.04 -1.48 2.19
C LEU A 256 -6.16 -0.74 2.93
N LEU A 257 -5.82 0.21 3.79
CA LEU A 257 -6.81 1.02 4.52
C LEU A 257 -7.73 1.78 3.55
N GLY A 258 -7.16 2.46 2.55
CA GLY A 258 -7.92 3.16 1.52
C GLY A 258 -8.79 2.23 0.68
N GLY A 259 -8.26 1.05 0.33
CA GLY A 259 -8.97 -0.02 -0.37
C GLY A 259 -10.21 -0.49 0.39
N ILE A 260 -10.03 -0.87 1.67
CA ILE A 260 -11.09 -1.36 2.55
C ILE A 260 -12.12 -0.26 2.81
N LEU A 261 -11.67 0.97 3.11
CA LEU A 261 -12.55 2.10 3.38
C LEU A 261 -13.40 2.47 2.16
N GLY A 262 -12.78 2.52 0.97
CA GLY A 262 -13.50 2.81 -0.28
C GLY A 262 -14.56 1.76 -0.58
N ALA A 263 -14.23 0.47 -0.41
CA ALA A 263 -15.18 -0.63 -0.60
C ALA A 263 -16.36 -0.53 0.38
N TYR A 264 -16.09 -0.20 1.65
CA TYR A 264 -17.12 0.00 2.67
C TYR A 264 -18.07 1.16 2.34
N LEU A 265 -17.52 2.30 1.92
CA LEU A 265 -18.31 3.48 1.58
C LEU A 265 -19.17 3.26 0.33
N GLU A 266 -18.65 2.57 -0.69
CA GLU A 266 -19.41 2.15 -1.87
C GLU A 266 -20.58 1.23 -1.48
N PHE A 267 -20.38 0.30 -0.53
CA PHE A 267 -21.46 -0.56 -0.05
C PHE A 267 -22.56 0.23 0.71
N LYS A 268 -22.19 1.31 1.42
CA LYS A 268 -23.14 2.16 2.16
C LYS A 268 -23.89 3.15 1.27
N ILE A 269 -23.31 3.55 0.14
CA ILE A 269 -23.85 4.57 -0.76
C ILE A 269 -24.17 3.87 -2.08
N PRO A 270 -25.40 3.36 -2.27
CA PRO A 270 -25.74 2.60 -3.47
C PRO A 270 -25.60 3.46 -4.75
N GLY A 271 -24.80 2.97 -5.71
CA GLY A 271 -24.47 3.61 -6.98
C GLY A 271 -22.96 3.52 -7.27
N VAL A 272 -22.53 3.61 -8.52
CA VAL A 272 -21.09 3.68 -8.84
C VAL A 272 -20.57 5.04 -8.40
N THR A 273 -19.96 5.10 -7.22
CA THR A 273 -19.45 6.35 -6.65
C THR A 273 -17.92 6.40 -6.63
N TRP A 274 -17.37 7.60 -6.47
CA TRP A 274 -15.93 7.81 -6.31
C TRP A 274 -15.26 6.87 -5.28
N PRO A 275 -15.87 6.49 -4.14
CA PRO A 275 -15.31 5.52 -3.21
C PRO A 275 -15.00 4.14 -3.82
N GLY A 276 -15.87 3.58 -4.68
CA GLY A 276 -15.61 2.32 -5.37
C GLY A 276 -14.41 2.41 -6.31
N VAL A 277 -14.28 3.50 -7.06
CA VAL A 277 -13.10 3.75 -7.93
C VAL A 277 -11.81 3.86 -7.11
N ILE A 278 -11.85 4.59 -5.99
CA ILE A 278 -10.70 4.71 -5.08
C ILE A 278 -10.32 3.34 -4.53
N SER A 279 -11.28 2.51 -4.14
CA SER A 279 -11.02 1.16 -3.65
C SER A 279 -10.27 0.31 -4.67
N VAL A 280 -10.74 0.29 -5.93
CA VAL A 280 -10.11 -0.44 -7.03
C VAL A 280 -8.69 0.07 -7.28
N ILE A 281 -8.48 1.38 -7.31
CA ILE A 281 -7.14 1.97 -7.50
C ILE A 281 -6.24 1.56 -6.34
N CYS A 282 -6.68 1.68 -5.09
CA CYS A 282 -5.90 1.31 -3.92
C CYS A 282 -5.47 -0.16 -3.94
N PHE A 283 -6.39 -1.10 -4.22
CA PHE A 283 -6.04 -2.52 -4.34
C PHE A 283 -5.15 -2.80 -5.56
N ALA A 284 -5.41 -2.18 -6.70
CA ALA A 284 -4.57 -2.33 -7.90
C ALA A 284 -3.13 -1.86 -7.64
N LEU A 285 -2.96 -0.71 -7.00
CA LEU A 285 -1.66 -0.20 -6.58
C LEU A 285 -0.98 -1.12 -5.56
N PHE A 286 -1.74 -1.61 -4.58
CA PHE A 286 -1.22 -2.57 -3.59
C PHE A 286 -0.64 -3.81 -4.28
N PHE A 287 -1.40 -4.48 -5.14
CA PHE A 287 -0.92 -5.67 -5.84
C PHE A 287 0.22 -5.37 -6.81
N LEU A 288 0.14 -4.26 -7.56
CA LEU A 288 1.18 -3.86 -8.50
C LEU A 288 2.52 -3.58 -7.79
N GLY A 289 2.48 -2.90 -6.64
CA GLY A 289 3.68 -2.61 -5.85
C GLY A 289 4.41 -3.88 -5.41
N HIS A 290 3.65 -4.87 -4.89
CA HIS A 290 4.23 -6.13 -4.44
C HIS A 290 4.66 -7.03 -5.60
N TYR A 291 4.00 -6.93 -6.76
CA TYR A 291 4.45 -7.58 -8.00
C TYR A 291 5.80 -7.02 -8.46
N LEU A 292 5.94 -5.70 -8.49
CA LEU A 292 7.21 -5.04 -8.87
C LEU A 292 8.32 -5.28 -7.83
N ALA A 293 7.97 -5.40 -6.55
CA ALA A 293 8.88 -5.80 -5.49
C ALA A 293 9.26 -7.29 -5.53
N GLY A 294 8.69 -8.08 -6.44
CA GLY A 294 8.95 -9.52 -6.58
C GLY A 294 8.40 -10.38 -5.44
N LEU A 295 7.48 -9.85 -4.63
CA LEU A 295 6.90 -10.54 -3.47
C LEU A 295 5.74 -11.46 -3.88
N ALA A 296 5.01 -11.12 -4.94
CA ALA A 296 3.82 -11.86 -5.37
C ALA A 296 3.63 -11.83 -6.88
N GLY A 297 3.11 -12.91 -7.47
CA GLY A 297 2.77 -12.97 -8.89
C GLY A 297 1.31 -12.65 -9.21
N TRP A 298 0.86 -13.00 -10.41
CA TRP A 298 -0.52 -12.80 -10.85
C TRP A 298 -1.52 -13.75 -10.17
N GLU A 299 -1.03 -14.86 -9.59
CA GLU A 299 -1.82 -15.86 -8.90
C GLU A 299 -2.59 -15.29 -7.69
N VAL A 300 -1.98 -14.38 -6.92
CA VAL A 300 -2.67 -13.76 -5.77
C VAL A 300 -3.76 -12.81 -6.24
N VAL A 301 -3.54 -12.08 -7.33
CA VAL A 301 -4.53 -11.17 -7.92
C VAL A 301 -5.74 -11.97 -8.43
N ALA A 302 -5.48 -13.09 -9.12
CA ALA A 302 -6.53 -13.99 -9.57
C ALA A 302 -7.34 -14.56 -8.39
N LEU A 303 -6.67 -14.93 -7.29
CA LEU A 303 -7.34 -15.42 -6.07
C LEU A 303 -8.21 -14.34 -5.42
N PHE A 304 -7.76 -13.08 -5.39
CA PHE A 304 -8.53 -11.96 -4.87
C PHE A 304 -9.79 -11.70 -5.70
N ILE A 305 -9.65 -11.68 -7.03
CA ILE A 305 -10.77 -11.49 -7.95
C ILE A 305 -11.76 -12.66 -7.84
N LEU A 306 -11.27 -13.90 -7.75
CA LEU A 306 -12.12 -15.06 -7.51
C LEU A 306 -12.92 -14.90 -6.21
N GLY A 307 -12.27 -14.48 -5.13
CA GLY A 307 -12.94 -14.20 -3.86
C GLY A 307 -14.03 -13.13 -4.01
N MET A 308 -13.75 -12.03 -4.71
CA MET A 308 -14.71 -10.96 -5.00
C MET A 308 -15.91 -11.47 -5.81
N VAL A 309 -15.68 -12.32 -6.82
CA VAL A 309 -16.76 -12.93 -7.63
C VAL A 309 -17.64 -13.83 -6.77
N LEU A 310 -17.08 -14.63 -5.86
CA LEU A 310 -17.86 -15.46 -4.95
C LEU A 310 -18.73 -14.64 -3.99
N VAL A 311 -18.20 -13.52 -3.47
CA VAL A 311 -18.99 -12.56 -2.68
C VAL A 311 -20.12 -11.95 -3.51
N LEU A 312 -19.86 -11.63 -4.78
CA LEU A 312 -20.89 -11.09 -5.66
C LEU A 312 -21.98 -12.12 -5.97
N ILE A 313 -21.61 -13.39 -6.20
CA ILE A 313 -22.56 -14.49 -6.41
C ILE A 313 -23.47 -14.65 -5.19
N GLU A 314 -22.90 -14.62 -3.99
CA GLU A 314 -23.67 -14.65 -2.73
C GLU A 314 -24.71 -13.54 -2.70
N ILE A 315 -24.28 -12.29 -2.90
CA ILE A 315 -25.14 -11.10 -2.80
C ILE A 315 -26.24 -11.11 -3.88
N LEU A 316 -25.95 -11.57 -5.10
CA LEU A 316 -26.90 -11.53 -6.21
C LEU A 316 -27.89 -12.71 -6.21
N PHE A 317 -27.44 -13.92 -5.88
CA PHE A 317 -28.23 -15.14 -6.06
C PHE A 317 -28.69 -15.78 -4.74
N PHE A 318 -27.94 -15.60 -3.64
CA PHE A 318 -28.11 -16.35 -2.40
C PHE A 318 -28.28 -15.50 -1.14
N ALA A 319 -28.50 -14.18 -1.27
CA ALA A 319 -28.56 -13.23 -0.17
C ALA A 319 -29.56 -13.58 0.95
N HIS A 320 -30.52 -14.47 0.69
CA HIS A 320 -31.53 -14.91 1.66
C HIS A 320 -31.44 -16.40 2.02
N SER A 321 -30.50 -17.17 1.46
CA SER A 321 -30.47 -18.64 1.56
C SER A 321 -29.20 -19.22 2.20
N THR A 322 -28.00 -18.85 1.74
CA THR A 322 -26.77 -19.61 2.08
C THR A 322 -25.50 -18.76 2.09
N ILE A 323 -25.01 -18.35 3.26
CA ILE A 323 -23.78 -17.54 3.47
C ILE A 323 -22.43 -18.15 3.02
N ILE A 324 -22.43 -19.34 2.42
CA ILE A 324 -21.22 -20.12 2.17
C ILE A 324 -20.32 -19.45 1.14
N PHE A 325 -20.88 -18.99 0.01
CA PHE A 325 -20.08 -18.39 -1.06
C PHE A 325 -19.49 -17.05 -0.60
N GLY A 326 -20.25 -16.28 0.17
CA GLY A 326 -19.78 -15.04 0.79
C GLY A 326 -18.59 -15.28 1.72
N VAL A 327 -18.70 -16.23 2.65
CA VAL A 327 -17.62 -16.54 3.62
C VAL A 327 -16.37 -17.05 2.91
N VAL A 328 -16.53 -17.99 1.96
CA VAL A 328 -15.39 -18.50 1.18
C VAL A 328 -14.76 -17.38 0.36
N GLY A 329 -15.57 -16.53 -0.27
CA GLY A 329 -15.08 -15.40 -1.05
C GLY A 329 -14.26 -14.40 -0.23
N VAL A 330 -14.77 -13.98 0.93
CA VAL A 330 -14.04 -13.12 1.87
C VAL A 330 -12.75 -13.79 2.35
N PHE A 331 -12.80 -15.08 2.66
CA PHE A 331 -11.60 -15.84 3.04
C PHE A 331 -10.54 -15.81 1.92
N LEU A 332 -10.91 -16.04 0.67
CA LEU A 332 -9.98 -15.98 -0.47
C LEU A 332 -9.40 -14.58 -0.66
N MET A 333 -10.20 -13.53 -0.49
CA MET A 333 -9.71 -12.15 -0.54
C MET A 333 -8.67 -11.88 0.55
N LEU A 334 -8.97 -12.23 1.81
CA LEU A 334 -8.04 -12.05 2.93
C LEU A 334 -6.77 -12.89 2.78
N ALA A 335 -6.91 -14.15 2.34
CA ALA A 335 -5.79 -15.04 2.06
C ALA A 335 -4.89 -14.47 0.96
N SER A 336 -5.47 -13.91 -0.11
CA SER A 336 -4.72 -13.24 -1.17
C SER A 336 -3.95 -12.02 -0.67
N LEU A 337 -4.59 -11.14 0.11
CA LEU A 337 -3.94 -9.95 0.67
C LEU A 337 -2.77 -10.33 1.59
N LEU A 338 -2.95 -11.34 2.44
CA LEU A 338 -1.87 -11.85 3.29
C LEU A 338 -0.75 -12.47 2.46
N TRP A 339 -1.07 -13.31 1.48
CA TRP A 339 -0.08 -13.98 0.64
C TRP A 339 0.74 -12.99 -0.18
N THR A 340 0.15 -11.87 -0.58
CA THR A 340 0.84 -10.80 -1.34
C THR A 340 2.00 -10.16 -0.55
N MET A 341 1.89 -10.15 0.79
CA MET A 341 2.92 -9.61 1.68
C MET A 341 3.91 -10.66 2.18
N VAL A 342 3.72 -11.94 1.84
CA VAL A 342 4.61 -13.01 2.29
C VAL A 342 5.77 -13.14 1.30
N ASP A 343 6.96 -12.80 1.78
CA ASP A 343 8.19 -13.05 1.05
C ASP A 343 8.48 -14.57 0.94
N ARG A 344 8.54 -15.09 -0.29
CA ARG A 344 8.91 -16.48 -0.57
C ARG A 344 10.25 -16.60 -1.26
N TYR A 345 11.09 -17.46 -0.68
CA TYR A 345 12.31 -17.93 -1.31
C TYR A 345 12.06 -19.25 -2.07
N PRO A 346 12.75 -19.46 -3.20
CA PRO A 346 12.73 -20.74 -3.90
C PRO A 346 13.11 -21.90 -2.97
N GLY A 347 12.30 -22.97 -2.95
CA GLY A 347 12.55 -24.17 -2.14
C GLY A 347 11.91 -24.18 -0.74
N GLN A 348 11.11 -23.18 -0.38
CA GLN A 348 10.27 -23.23 0.83
C GLN A 348 8.95 -23.98 0.60
N ASN A 349 8.33 -24.43 1.69
CA ASN A 349 7.04 -25.13 1.67
C ASN A 349 5.95 -24.24 1.06
N PHE A 350 4.98 -24.87 0.38
CA PHE A 350 3.85 -24.18 -0.23
C PHE A 350 2.97 -23.43 0.78
N PHE A 351 2.99 -23.82 2.06
CA PHE A 351 2.25 -23.15 3.13
C PHE A 351 3.19 -22.29 3.99
N PRO A 352 2.84 -21.01 4.25
CA PRO A 352 3.66 -20.13 5.06
C PRO A 352 3.67 -20.58 6.52
N THR A 353 4.84 -20.52 7.17
CA THR A 353 4.98 -20.77 8.61
C THR A 353 4.30 -19.65 9.40
N GLY A 354 3.76 -19.95 10.59
CA GLY A 354 3.03 -18.95 11.40
C GLY A 354 3.80 -17.66 11.68
N LYS A 355 5.13 -17.71 11.73
CA LYS A 355 5.99 -16.53 11.92
C LYS A 355 6.15 -15.68 10.66
N MET A 356 6.08 -16.29 9.46
CA MET A 356 6.06 -15.56 8.17
C MET A 356 4.80 -14.74 8.00
N LEU A 357 3.73 -15.12 8.71
CA LEU A 357 2.47 -14.38 8.73
C LEU A 357 2.47 -13.22 9.73
N ALA A 358 3.46 -13.09 10.63
CA ALA A 358 3.41 -12.09 11.70
C ALA A 358 3.37 -10.64 11.18
N ILE A 359 4.29 -10.27 10.28
CA ILE A 359 4.32 -8.92 9.68
C ILE A 359 3.10 -8.67 8.77
N PRO A 360 2.73 -9.59 7.84
CA PRO A 360 1.48 -9.46 7.07
C PRO A 360 0.23 -9.31 7.95
N LEU A 361 0.11 -10.11 9.01
CA LEU A 361 -1.01 -10.03 9.95
C LEU A 361 -1.01 -8.71 10.71
N LEU A 362 0.16 -8.19 11.12
CA LEU A 362 0.27 -6.88 11.78
C LEU A 362 -0.15 -5.76 10.82
N ASN A 363 0.34 -5.75 9.58
CA ASN A 363 -0.04 -4.75 8.57
C ASN A 363 -1.53 -4.81 8.26
N MET A 364 -2.09 -6.01 8.12
CA MET A 364 -3.52 -6.21 7.93
C MET A 364 -4.32 -5.78 9.16
N PHE A 365 -3.86 -6.08 10.36
CA PHE A 365 -4.49 -5.65 11.61
C PHE A 365 -4.50 -4.13 11.74
N ILE A 366 -3.36 -3.46 11.47
CA ILE A 366 -3.27 -2.00 11.44
C ILE A 366 -4.23 -1.41 10.40
N ALA A 367 -4.28 -1.98 9.20
CA ALA A 367 -5.17 -1.51 8.14
C ALA A 367 -6.66 -1.70 8.50
N ILE A 368 -7.02 -2.85 9.08
CA ILE A 368 -8.39 -3.15 9.50
C ILE A 368 -8.82 -2.25 10.67
N ILE A 369 -8.02 -2.17 11.74
CA ILE A 369 -8.32 -1.32 12.90
C ILE A 369 -8.33 0.15 12.51
N GLY A 370 -7.35 0.60 11.72
CA GLY A 370 -7.31 1.94 11.15
C GLY A 370 -8.56 2.25 10.33
N SER A 371 -8.98 1.33 9.46
CA SER A 371 -10.23 1.44 8.70
C SER A 371 -11.43 1.55 9.63
N PHE A 372 -11.54 0.72 10.67
CA PHE A 372 -12.64 0.81 11.64
C PHE A 372 -12.67 2.13 12.39
N ILE A 373 -11.51 2.67 12.81
CA ILE A 373 -11.42 3.97 13.47
C ILE A 373 -11.90 5.08 12.51
N VAL A 374 -11.39 5.08 11.27
CA VAL A 374 -11.79 6.07 10.26
C VAL A 374 -13.28 5.93 9.92
N ILE A 375 -13.81 4.72 9.77
CA ILE A 375 -15.23 4.44 9.55
C ILE A 375 -16.06 4.96 10.72
N ALA A 376 -15.65 4.74 11.98
CA ALA A 376 -16.37 5.22 13.16
C ALA A 376 -16.38 6.74 13.24
N LEU A 377 -15.27 7.40 12.91
CA LEU A 377 -15.18 8.85 12.80
C LEU A 377 -16.09 9.37 11.68
N LEU A 378 -16.03 8.78 10.48
CA LEU A 378 -16.92 9.14 9.39
C LEU A 378 -18.39 8.92 9.77
N ALA A 379 -18.76 7.79 10.36
CA ALA A 379 -20.14 7.56 10.81
C ALA A 379 -20.61 8.61 11.83
N ARG A 380 -19.71 9.10 12.70
CA ARG A 380 -20.01 10.14 13.69
C ARG A 380 -20.12 11.55 13.09
N TYR A 381 -19.24 11.89 12.15
CA TYR A 381 -19.08 13.28 11.66
C TYR A 381 -19.68 13.51 10.28
N LEU A 382 -19.66 12.52 9.38
CA LEU A 382 -20.14 12.62 7.99
C LEU A 382 -21.63 12.99 7.90
N PRO A 383 -22.56 12.47 8.74
CA PRO A 383 -23.96 12.88 8.71
C PRO A 383 -24.19 14.37 9.00
N ARG A 384 -23.22 15.04 9.64
CA ARG A 384 -23.26 16.48 9.93
C ARG A 384 -22.72 17.33 8.79
N THR A 385 -22.16 16.72 7.74
CA THR A 385 -21.59 17.43 6.59
C THR A 385 -22.61 17.62 5.46
N SER A 386 -22.46 18.71 4.70
CA SER A 386 -23.32 19.04 3.56
C SER A 386 -23.25 18.01 2.42
N ILE A 387 -22.16 17.24 2.36
CA ILE A 387 -21.90 16.20 1.35
C ILE A 387 -22.87 15.04 1.54
N TYR A 388 -23.03 14.53 2.77
CA TYR A 388 -23.97 13.44 3.07
C TYR A 388 -25.41 13.82 2.74
N ARG A 389 -25.81 15.06 3.05
CA ARG A 389 -27.15 15.58 2.75
C ARG A 389 -27.44 15.64 1.24
N ARG A 390 -26.43 15.83 0.38
CA ARG A 390 -26.62 15.79 -1.08
C ARG A 390 -26.81 14.38 -1.63
N PHE A 391 -26.23 13.36 -0.99
CA PHE A 391 -26.38 11.95 -1.40
C PHE A 391 -27.57 11.25 -0.76
N ALA A 392 -27.91 11.56 0.48
CA ALA A 392 -28.98 10.90 1.24
C ALA A 392 -30.41 11.37 0.89
N LEU A 393 -30.57 12.45 0.10
CA LEU A 393 -31.87 13.06 -0.20
C LEU A 393 -32.47 12.68 -1.56
N MET A 394 -32.01 11.59 -2.20
CA MET A 394 -32.52 11.18 -3.53
C MET A 394 -33.49 9.98 -3.54
N ASP A 395 -34.09 9.59 -2.40
CA ASP A 395 -35.22 8.65 -2.40
C ASP A 395 -36.42 9.20 -1.64
N SER A 396 -37.20 10.04 -2.31
CA SER A 396 -38.64 10.05 -2.06
C SER A 396 -39.21 8.92 -2.91
N ASN A 397 -39.44 7.76 -2.28
CA ASN A 397 -40.16 6.65 -2.92
C ASN A 397 -41.43 7.21 -3.60
N PRO A 398 -41.58 7.13 -4.94
CA PRO A 398 -42.85 7.48 -5.54
C PRO A 398 -43.91 6.53 -4.96
N PRO A 399 -45.04 7.04 -4.45
CA PRO A 399 -46.11 6.18 -3.94
C PRO A 399 -46.55 5.21 -5.03
N GLY A 400 -46.90 3.98 -4.64
CA GLY A 400 -47.40 2.97 -5.57
C GLY A 400 -48.64 3.44 -6.36
N PRO A 401 -49.06 2.67 -7.38
CA PRO A 401 -50.02 3.09 -8.41
C PRO A 401 -51.40 3.54 -7.90
N SER A 402 -51.74 3.30 -6.63
CA SER A 402 -53.02 3.67 -6.01
C SER A 402 -53.14 5.15 -5.63
N LEU A 403 -52.11 5.98 -5.85
CA LEU A 403 -52.07 7.38 -5.38
C LEU A 403 -51.69 8.41 -6.44
N ALA A 404 -51.79 8.07 -7.73
CA ALA A 404 -51.59 9.03 -8.80
C ALA A 404 -52.84 9.93 -8.95
N GLY A 405 -52.87 11.09 -8.29
CA GLY A 405 -53.88 12.11 -8.63
C GLY A 405 -54.21 13.21 -7.63
N VAL A 406 -53.64 13.23 -6.41
CA VAL A 406 -53.92 14.32 -5.46
C VAL A 406 -52.61 14.91 -4.95
N PRO A 407 -52.33 16.21 -5.19
CA PRO A 407 -51.20 16.89 -4.56
C PRO A 407 -51.39 16.87 -3.04
N ARG A 408 -50.56 16.13 -2.31
CA ARG A 408 -50.40 16.36 -0.87
C ARG A 408 -49.43 17.52 -0.70
N GLN A 409 -49.94 18.72 -0.42
CA GLN A 409 -49.19 19.60 0.46
C GLN A 409 -49.23 18.92 1.83
N PHE A 410 -48.09 18.39 2.27
CA PHE A 410 -47.96 17.88 3.63
C PHE A 410 -48.38 19.00 4.59
N ALA A 411 -49.16 18.64 5.60
CA ALA A 411 -49.73 19.51 6.63
C ALA A 411 -48.68 20.21 7.53
N THR A 412 -47.46 20.41 7.04
CA THR A 412 -46.48 21.31 7.66
C THR A 412 -46.85 22.78 7.44
N ALA A 413 -47.71 23.08 6.45
CA ALA A 413 -48.10 24.46 6.10
C ALA A 413 -49.47 24.92 6.67
N LEU A 414 -50.30 24.02 7.21
CA LEU A 414 -51.52 24.39 7.93
C LEU A 414 -51.35 24.04 9.41
N THR A 415 -51.11 25.05 10.24
CA THR A 415 -51.22 24.96 11.70
C THR A 415 -52.69 24.79 12.09
N LEU A 416 -53.20 23.56 11.97
CA LEU A 416 -54.52 23.19 12.47
C LEU A 416 -54.45 23.17 14.01
N THR A 417 -55.08 24.13 14.66
CA THR A 417 -55.18 24.16 16.12
C THR A 417 -56.34 23.29 16.61
N PRO A 418 -56.26 22.73 17.83
CA PRO A 418 -57.40 22.12 18.50
C PRO A 418 -58.62 23.05 18.49
N GLY A 419 -59.80 22.51 18.17
CA GLY A 419 -61.04 23.26 18.01
C GLY A 419 -61.38 23.67 16.57
N THR A 420 -60.46 23.52 15.62
CA THR A 420 -60.73 23.82 14.20
C THR A 420 -61.82 22.88 13.65
N GLN A 421 -62.86 23.46 13.04
CA GLN A 421 -63.96 22.72 12.42
C GLN A 421 -63.65 22.40 10.96
N GLY A 422 -64.06 21.21 10.53
CA GLY A 422 -63.95 20.74 9.15
C GLY A 422 -65.07 19.77 8.81
N THR A 423 -64.93 19.11 7.67
CA THR A 423 -65.93 18.16 7.18
C THR A 423 -65.24 16.89 6.70
N ALA A 424 -65.73 15.72 7.12
CA ALA A 424 -65.24 14.45 6.63
C ALA A 424 -65.47 14.32 5.11
N VAL A 425 -64.42 14.07 4.34
CA VAL A 425 -64.50 13.87 2.88
C VAL A 425 -64.70 12.40 2.57
N THR A 426 -64.04 11.52 3.32
CA THR A 426 -64.24 10.07 3.25
C THR A 426 -64.87 9.57 4.54
N VAL A 427 -65.31 8.31 4.53
CA VAL A 427 -65.55 7.56 5.76
C VAL A 427 -64.28 7.59 6.62
N LEU A 428 -64.42 7.86 7.92
CA LEU A 428 -63.32 7.79 8.90
C LEU A 428 -63.50 6.53 9.77
N ARG A 429 -62.58 5.55 9.64
CA ARG A 429 -62.64 4.23 10.31
C ARG A 429 -61.26 3.55 10.44
N PRO A 430 -60.46 3.85 11.47
CA PRO A 430 -60.44 5.13 12.17
C PRO A 430 -59.77 6.23 11.32
N SER A 431 -59.05 5.87 10.25
CA SER A 431 -58.41 6.84 9.35
C SER A 431 -59.31 7.20 8.16
N GLY A 432 -59.10 8.40 7.63
CA GLY A 432 -59.70 8.88 6.40
C GLY A 432 -59.28 10.31 6.11
N LYS A 433 -60.02 11.04 5.28
CA LYS A 433 -59.72 12.43 4.92
C LYS A 433 -60.79 13.38 5.40
N ALA A 434 -60.39 14.53 5.92
CA ALA A 434 -61.28 15.63 6.23
C ALA A 434 -60.80 16.92 5.56
N ARG A 435 -61.74 17.78 5.22
CA ARG A 435 -61.50 19.10 4.65
C ARG A 435 -61.58 20.14 5.76
N PHE A 436 -60.53 20.95 5.89
CA PHE A 436 -60.49 22.12 6.76
C PHE A 436 -60.21 23.34 5.88
N ALA A 437 -61.12 24.30 5.84
CA ALA A 437 -61.14 25.36 4.83
C ALA A 437 -60.99 24.78 3.41
N ASP A 438 -59.97 25.18 2.65
CA ASP A 438 -59.73 24.73 1.28
C ASP A 438 -58.81 23.50 1.17
N HIS A 439 -58.39 22.92 2.30
CA HIS A 439 -57.36 21.87 2.32
C HIS A 439 -57.93 20.53 2.77
N VAL A 440 -57.57 19.46 2.08
CA VAL A 440 -57.91 18.09 2.45
C VAL A 440 -56.70 17.45 3.12
N VAL A 441 -56.86 17.06 4.39
CA VAL A 441 -55.80 16.44 5.19
C VAL A 441 -56.22 15.03 5.63
N ASP A 442 -55.23 14.17 5.86
CA ASP A 442 -55.47 12.85 6.44
C ASP A 442 -55.69 12.99 7.95
N VAL A 443 -56.79 12.40 8.44
CA VAL A 443 -57.22 12.49 9.84
C VAL A 443 -57.49 11.10 10.40
N VAL A 444 -57.47 10.99 11.73
CA VAL A 444 -57.78 9.76 12.45
C VAL A 444 -58.76 10.05 13.58
N THR A 445 -59.79 9.21 13.75
CA THR A 445 -60.72 9.27 14.88
C THR A 445 -60.18 8.48 16.07
N GLU A 446 -60.69 8.75 17.28
CA GLU A 446 -60.35 7.97 18.50
C GLU A 446 -61.09 6.61 18.57
N GLY A 447 -61.56 6.09 17.43
CA GLY A 447 -62.32 4.83 17.33
C GLY A 447 -63.76 5.00 16.87
N GLU A 448 -64.25 6.24 16.77
CA GLU A 448 -65.58 6.51 16.24
C GLU A 448 -65.65 6.31 14.72
N PHE A 449 -66.77 5.77 14.25
CA PHE A 449 -67.10 5.79 12.83
C PHE A 449 -67.76 7.12 12.46
N ILE A 450 -67.16 7.86 11.55
CA ILE A 450 -67.72 9.12 11.03
C ILE A 450 -67.99 8.96 9.53
N ALA A 451 -69.22 9.26 9.12
CA ALA A 451 -69.65 9.18 7.73
C ALA A 451 -69.09 10.35 6.88
N PRO A 452 -69.04 10.22 5.55
CA PRO A 452 -68.69 11.33 4.67
C PRO A 452 -69.68 12.49 4.86
N GLN A 453 -69.22 13.71 4.59
CA GLN A 453 -69.97 14.97 4.74
C GLN A 453 -70.41 15.29 6.18
N THR A 454 -69.94 14.53 7.18
CA THR A 454 -70.21 14.84 8.59
C THR A 454 -69.24 15.92 9.10
N PRO A 455 -69.73 16.94 9.83
CA PRO A 455 -68.87 17.93 10.49
C PRO A 455 -67.94 17.29 11.53
N VAL A 456 -66.65 17.63 11.50
CA VAL A 456 -65.62 17.13 12.42
C VAL A 456 -64.85 18.27 13.06
N MET A 457 -64.31 18.03 14.24
CA MET A 457 -63.48 18.99 14.98
C MET A 457 -62.13 18.38 15.33
N VAL A 458 -61.06 19.15 15.16
CA VAL A 458 -59.70 18.75 15.57
C VAL A 458 -59.63 18.69 17.10
N LEU A 459 -59.28 17.54 17.65
CA LEU A 459 -59.00 17.34 19.07
C LEU A 459 -57.55 17.68 19.40
N GLN A 460 -56.62 17.10 18.65
CA GLN A 460 -55.19 17.26 18.87
C GLN A 460 -54.42 17.00 17.57
N THR A 461 -53.28 17.66 17.43
CA THR A 461 -52.29 17.38 16.40
C THR A 461 -51.05 16.78 17.05
N ASP A 462 -50.71 15.54 16.70
CA ASP A 462 -49.50 14.85 17.16
C ASP A 462 -48.55 14.66 15.97
N GLY A 463 -47.63 15.62 15.78
CA GLY A 463 -46.68 15.65 14.67
C GLY A 463 -47.36 15.63 13.30
N MET A 464 -47.35 14.47 12.64
CA MET A 464 -47.96 14.24 11.32
C MET A 464 -49.41 13.73 11.37
N ARG A 465 -49.98 13.51 12.56
CA ARG A 465 -51.31 12.92 12.76
C ARG A 465 -52.28 13.96 13.32
N VAL A 466 -53.39 14.18 12.63
CA VAL A 466 -54.50 15.03 13.10
C VAL A 466 -55.62 14.14 13.64
N VAL A 467 -55.92 14.27 14.93
CA VAL A 467 -56.98 13.51 15.59
C VAL A 467 -58.28 14.33 15.58
N VAL A 468 -59.38 13.72 15.14
CA VAL A 468 -60.68 14.41 15.00
C VAL A 468 -61.82 13.64 15.65
N LYS A 469 -62.87 14.36 16.07
CA LYS A 469 -64.15 13.80 16.53
C LYS A 469 -65.32 14.38 15.77
N SER A 470 -66.49 13.75 15.88
CA SER A 470 -67.74 14.30 15.34
C SER A 470 -68.10 15.60 16.05
N ALA A 471 -68.39 16.67 15.31
CA ALA A 471 -68.79 17.95 15.89
C ALA A 471 -70.24 17.97 16.41
N HIS A 472 -71.01 16.89 16.20
CA HIS A 472 -72.38 16.74 16.73
C HIS A 472 -72.45 16.18 18.16
N GLN A 473 -71.33 15.78 18.77
CA GLN A 473 -71.27 15.32 20.17
C GLN A 473 -70.68 16.40 21.12
N ILE A 474 -71.10 17.66 20.98
CA ILE A 474 -70.75 18.71 21.95
C ILE A 474 -71.95 18.99 22.84
#